data_AF-A0A9X6RL32-F1
#
_entry.id   AF-A0A9X6RL32-F1
#
_cell.length_a   1.000
_cell.length_b   1.000
_cell.length_c   1.000
_cell.angle_alpha   90.00
_cell.angle_beta   90.00
_cell.angle_gamma   90.00
#
_symmetry.space_group_name_H-M   'P 1'
#
loop_
_entity.id
_entity.type
_entity.pdbx_description
1 polymer ?
#
loop_
_entity_poly.entity_id
_entity_poly.type
_entity_poly.pdbx_seq_one_letter_code
_entity_poly.pdbx_strand_id
1 'polypeptide(L)'
;MGSRVEGNPLGNVTIVSITSYQYLMVIPGYEAGIDYVNARFPNLHFQHELIFQKSIYSCDVLADISVNFAAEFYYRRKWSASDLVIFSAPMCSGELLQLAPITGYWNVPVVSIVGTSPTISNRKKYPTALTTAPLNNSVLANFFKAFLSHFAWTTLCLICDNNDVVAYYKANCGIIKTELKRPKFDIQTVTVDSKKGRDLVDYDAALVTAGKSARVIIILARSNVTRQFMIFAHKKNMTQGDYVFFYVEPHTKSNLPEFPNLDWRTGDLDDEVARVALTLLIVITFDNGPSIDQLPSKTAAFIKNRTASQYNITVPPEQKV
;
A
#
# COMPACT_ATOMS: atom_id res chain seq x y z
N MET A 1 37.74 17.81 32.13
CA MET A 1 38.16 17.24 30.83
C MET A 1 37.31 16.00 30.58
N GLY A 2 36.24 16.14 29.80
CA GLY A 2 35.42 15.00 29.38
C GLY A 2 35.96 14.49 28.05
N SER A 3 36.52 13.28 28.05
CA SER A 3 36.97 12.59 26.84
C SER A 3 35.77 12.35 25.92
N ARG A 4 35.77 13.03 24.77
CA ARG A 4 34.94 12.66 23.62
C ARG A 4 35.37 11.24 23.24
N VAL A 5 34.50 10.26 23.44
CA VAL A 5 34.67 8.95 22.82
C VAL A 5 34.57 9.20 21.31
N GLU A 6 35.73 9.23 20.64
CA GLU A 6 35.79 9.12 19.19
C GLU A 6 35.19 7.77 18.82
N GLY A 7 33.92 7.77 18.44
CA GLY A 7 33.27 6.59 17.89
C GLY A 7 34.00 6.23 16.60
N ASN A 8 34.46 4.98 16.50
CA ASN A 8 34.92 4.39 15.25
C ASN A 8 33.98 4.81 14.10
N PRO A 9 34.51 5.06 12.88
CA PRO A 9 33.66 5.34 11.72
C PRO A 9 32.62 4.22 11.61
N LEU A 10 31.35 4.59 11.75
CA LEU A 10 30.26 3.64 11.58
C LEU A 10 30.25 3.28 10.09
N GLY A 11 30.40 1.98 9.80
CA GLY A 11 30.74 1.50 8.47
C GLY A 11 29.66 1.76 7.41
N ASN A 12 29.91 1.24 6.21
CA ASN A 12 29.01 1.39 5.07
C ASN A 12 27.66 0.73 5.36
N VAL A 13 26.57 1.47 5.16
CA VAL A 13 25.20 0.99 5.27
C VAL A 13 24.65 0.77 3.86
N THR A 14 24.32 -0.47 3.53
CA THR A 14 23.73 -0.82 2.23
C THR A 14 22.23 -1.06 2.40
N ILE A 15 21.41 -0.19 1.80
CA ILE A 15 19.97 -0.42 1.68
C ILE A 15 19.73 -1.22 0.41
N VAL A 16 19.16 -2.42 0.55
CA VAL A 16 18.87 -3.34 -0.55
C VAL A 16 17.37 -3.33 -0.79
N SER A 17 16.92 -2.63 -1.81
CA SER A 17 15.52 -2.65 -2.21
C SER A 17 15.29 -3.73 -3.24
N ILE A 18 14.46 -4.71 -2.89
CA ILE A 18 13.90 -5.67 -3.83
C ILE A 18 12.50 -5.15 -4.16
N THR A 19 12.14 -5.04 -5.43
CA THR A 19 10.84 -4.46 -5.79
C THR A 19 10.33 -4.99 -7.12
N SER A 20 9.00 -4.97 -7.29
CA SER A 20 8.38 -5.33 -8.56
C SER A 20 8.41 -4.15 -9.52
N TYR A 21 8.32 -4.44 -10.82
CA TYR A 21 8.40 -3.41 -11.85
C TYR A 21 7.28 -2.35 -11.71
N GLN A 22 6.10 -2.74 -11.22
CA GLN A 22 4.97 -1.84 -10.96
C GLN A 22 5.33 -0.69 -9.99
N TYR A 23 6.31 -0.89 -9.10
CA TYR A 23 6.60 0.01 -7.99
C TYR A 23 7.94 0.73 -8.07
N LEU A 24 8.61 0.72 -9.23
CA LEU A 24 9.90 1.39 -9.36
C LEU A 24 9.85 2.90 -9.11
N MET A 25 8.69 3.52 -9.27
CA MET A 25 8.50 4.94 -9.03
C MET A 25 8.74 5.40 -7.58
N VAL A 26 8.87 4.48 -6.62
CA VAL A 26 9.19 4.82 -5.22
C VAL A 26 10.69 4.98 -4.98
N ILE A 27 11.54 4.49 -5.90
CA ILE A 27 13.00 4.49 -5.75
C ILE A 27 13.62 5.89 -5.66
N PRO A 28 13.18 6.91 -6.44
CA PRO A 28 13.70 8.27 -6.28
C PRO A 28 13.57 8.83 -4.86
N GLY A 29 12.56 8.39 -4.10
CA GLY A 29 12.42 8.74 -2.68
C GLY A 29 13.50 8.12 -1.79
N TYR A 30 13.91 6.87 -2.06
CA TYR A 30 15.04 6.22 -1.38
C TYR A 30 16.36 6.93 -1.67
N GLU A 31 16.63 7.19 -2.95
CA GLU A 31 17.84 7.91 -3.38
C GLU A 31 17.92 9.29 -2.70
N ALA A 32 16.82 10.04 -2.70
CA ALA A 32 16.76 11.35 -2.05
C ALA A 32 16.98 11.28 -0.52
N GLY A 33 16.45 10.25 0.13
CA GLY A 33 16.66 10.00 1.56
C GLY A 33 18.11 9.66 1.89
N ILE A 34 18.76 8.86 1.04
CA ILE A 34 20.17 8.48 1.18
C ILE A 34 21.07 9.70 1.01
N ASP A 35 20.83 10.52 -0.02
CA ASP A 35 21.55 11.77 -0.24
C ASP A 35 21.42 12.71 0.97
N TYR A 36 20.21 12.83 1.52
CA TYR A 36 19.95 13.63 2.71
C TYR A 36 20.74 13.15 3.93
N VAL A 37 20.74 11.84 4.20
CA VAL A 37 21.44 11.24 5.34
C VAL A 37 22.95 11.38 5.18
N ASN A 38 23.49 11.07 4.00
CA ASN A 38 24.92 11.20 3.71
C ASN A 38 25.43 12.64 3.87
N ALA A 39 24.64 13.63 3.44
CA ALA A 39 24.99 15.04 3.61
C ALA A 39 25.00 15.49 5.08
N ARG A 40 24.25 14.81 5.95
CA ARG A 40 24.06 15.21 7.36
C ARG A 40 24.92 14.44 8.35
N PHE A 41 25.30 13.20 8.02
CA PHE A 41 26.03 12.31 8.90
C PHE A 41 27.33 11.85 8.24
N PRO A 42 28.42 12.64 8.30
CA PRO A 42 29.66 12.35 7.54
C PRO A 42 30.39 11.07 7.99
N ASN A 43 30.05 10.56 9.19
CA ASN A 43 30.63 9.34 9.75
C ASN A 43 29.82 8.08 9.40
N LEU A 44 28.77 8.21 8.57
CA LEU A 44 27.93 7.12 8.08
C LEU A 44 27.82 7.26 6.56
N HIS A 45 28.07 6.18 5.84
CA HIS A 45 27.92 6.17 4.39
C HIS A 45 26.82 5.22 3.97
N PHE A 46 25.69 5.76 3.53
CA PHE A 46 24.57 5.02 2.98
C PHE A 46 24.71 4.87 1.47
N GLN A 47 24.45 3.67 0.98
CA GLN A 47 24.35 3.35 -0.43
C GLN A 47 23.09 2.55 -0.72
N HIS A 48 22.61 2.61 -1.96
CA HIS A 48 21.42 1.91 -2.42
C HIS A 48 21.75 0.83 -3.44
N GLU A 49 21.19 -0.36 -3.23
CA GLU A 49 21.24 -1.47 -4.16
C GLU A 49 19.81 -1.83 -4.55
N LEU A 50 19.47 -1.63 -5.82
CA LEU A 50 18.15 -1.91 -6.35
C LEU A 50 18.15 -3.23 -7.12
N ILE A 51 17.33 -4.17 -6.68
CA ILE A 51 17.11 -5.46 -7.35
C ILE A 51 15.69 -5.51 -7.88
N PHE A 52 15.56 -5.58 -9.21
CA PHE A 52 14.28 -5.76 -9.88
C PHE A 52 14.47 -6.44 -11.23
N GLN A 53 13.39 -6.99 -11.77
CA GLN A 53 13.36 -7.49 -13.14
C GLN A 53 12.06 -7.03 -13.81
N LYS A 54 12.15 -6.60 -15.07
CA LYS A 54 10.97 -6.11 -15.82
C LYS A 54 9.88 -7.17 -16.00
N SER A 55 10.26 -8.45 -16.05
CA SER A 55 9.34 -9.59 -16.13
C SER A 55 8.51 -9.78 -14.86
N ILE A 56 8.99 -9.31 -13.71
CA ILE A 56 8.30 -9.42 -12.43
C ILE A 56 7.53 -8.14 -12.17
N TYR A 57 6.30 -8.10 -12.67
CA TYR A 57 5.48 -6.92 -12.63
C TYR A 57 4.72 -6.74 -11.30
N SER A 58 4.01 -7.77 -10.84
CA SER A 58 3.11 -7.69 -9.68
C SER A 58 3.79 -8.11 -8.37
N CYS A 59 3.19 -7.69 -7.26
CA CYS A 59 3.60 -8.12 -5.92
C CYS A 59 3.53 -9.62 -5.71
N ASP A 60 2.51 -10.28 -6.27
CA ASP A 60 2.29 -11.72 -6.07
C ASP A 60 3.46 -12.53 -6.63
N VAL A 61 3.91 -12.21 -7.85
CA VAL A 61 5.09 -12.87 -8.46
C VAL A 61 6.38 -12.51 -7.73
N LEU A 62 6.54 -11.25 -7.29
CA LEU A 62 7.72 -10.82 -6.54
C LEU A 62 7.85 -11.56 -5.21
N ALA A 63 6.74 -11.74 -4.49
CA ALA A 63 6.73 -12.41 -3.20
C ALA A 63 7.37 -13.80 -3.30
N ASP A 64 7.01 -14.57 -4.32
CA ASP A 64 7.47 -15.95 -4.53
C ASP A 64 8.99 -16.07 -4.80
N ILE A 65 9.63 -15.01 -5.28
CA ILE A 65 11.05 -15.03 -5.69
C ILE A 65 11.96 -14.12 -4.86
N SER A 66 11.39 -13.20 -4.10
CA SER A 66 12.11 -12.16 -3.34
C SER A 66 13.20 -12.75 -2.44
N VAL A 67 12.93 -13.89 -1.81
CA VAL A 67 13.88 -14.61 -0.94
C VAL A 67 15.10 -15.07 -1.73
N ASN A 68 14.92 -15.53 -2.97
CA ASN A 68 16.04 -15.96 -3.81
C ASN A 68 16.95 -14.78 -4.15
N PHE A 69 16.39 -13.62 -4.51
CA PHE A 69 17.18 -12.41 -4.74
C PHE A 69 17.92 -11.94 -3.49
N ALA A 70 17.24 -11.94 -2.34
CA ALA A 70 17.86 -11.56 -1.07
C ALA A 70 19.02 -12.51 -0.71
N ALA A 71 18.81 -13.82 -0.84
CA ALA A 71 19.82 -14.82 -0.54
C ALA A 71 21.01 -14.74 -1.50
N GLU A 72 20.76 -14.59 -2.81
CA GLU A 72 21.81 -14.42 -3.82
C GLU A 72 22.67 -13.19 -3.54
N PHE A 73 22.04 -12.06 -3.22
CA PHE A 73 22.73 -10.83 -2.84
C PHE A 73 23.55 -11.02 -1.56
N TYR A 74 22.93 -11.58 -0.52
CA TYR A 74 23.53 -11.70 0.81
C TYR A 74 24.72 -12.65 0.83
N TYR A 75 24.60 -13.83 0.22
CA TYR A 75 25.63 -14.88 0.31
C TYR A 75 26.76 -14.73 -0.72
N ARG A 76 26.56 -13.98 -1.83
CA ARG A 76 27.64 -13.75 -2.80
C ARG A 76 28.63 -12.68 -2.37
N ARG A 77 28.26 -11.81 -1.44
CA ARG A 77 29.12 -10.75 -0.91
C ARG A 77 29.89 -11.23 0.31
N LYS A 78 31.10 -10.72 0.47
CA LYS A 78 31.87 -10.86 1.71
C LYS A 78 31.60 -9.65 2.57
N TRP A 79 31.11 -9.86 3.78
CA TRP A 79 30.79 -8.81 4.73
C TRP A 79 31.93 -8.61 5.71
N SER A 80 32.34 -7.37 5.94
CA SER A 80 33.17 -7.01 7.08
C SER A 80 32.30 -6.84 8.33
N ALA A 81 32.91 -6.88 9.52
CA ALA A 81 32.20 -6.68 10.78
C ALA A 81 31.60 -5.27 10.93
N SER A 82 32.07 -4.31 10.13
CA SER A 82 31.58 -2.93 10.10
C SER A 82 30.49 -2.68 9.06
N ASP A 83 30.27 -3.59 8.12
CA ASP A 83 29.24 -3.41 7.09
C ASP A 83 27.85 -3.66 7.67
N LEU A 84 26.94 -2.74 7.38
CA LEU A 84 25.54 -2.85 7.77
C LEU A 84 24.69 -3.03 6.52
N VAL A 85 23.70 -3.91 6.62
CA VAL A 85 22.75 -4.18 5.54
C VAL A 85 21.36 -3.94 6.08
N ILE A 86 20.50 -3.36 5.25
CA ILE A 86 19.08 -3.22 5.53
C ILE A 86 18.35 -3.67 4.28
N PHE A 87 17.53 -4.71 4.38
CA PHE A 87 16.63 -5.06 3.30
C PHE A 87 15.41 -4.15 3.32
N SER A 88 14.94 -3.78 2.14
CA SER A 88 13.71 -3.03 1.96
C SER A 88 12.76 -3.80 1.06
N ALA A 89 11.55 -4.04 1.57
CA ALA A 89 10.39 -4.58 0.88
C ALA A 89 9.37 -3.45 0.71
N PRO A 90 9.58 -2.52 -0.24
CA PRO A 90 8.99 -1.20 -0.17
C PRO A 90 7.47 -1.22 -0.19
N MET A 91 6.87 -2.01 -1.09
CA MET A 91 5.42 -1.96 -1.36
C MET A 91 4.68 -3.23 -0.99
N CYS A 92 5.26 -4.40 -1.27
CA CYS A 92 4.51 -5.64 -1.30
C CYS A 92 4.46 -6.31 0.09
N SER A 93 3.26 -6.43 0.67
CA SER A 93 3.08 -7.12 1.96
C SER A 93 3.51 -8.59 1.90
N GLY A 94 3.27 -9.25 0.76
CA GLY A 94 3.72 -10.63 0.53
C GLY A 94 5.24 -10.75 0.56
N GLU A 95 5.96 -9.88 -0.15
CA GLU A 95 7.42 -9.80 -0.12
C GLU A 95 7.96 -9.60 1.30
N LEU A 96 7.41 -8.64 2.06
CA LEU A 96 7.83 -8.41 3.44
C LEU A 96 7.69 -9.68 4.29
N LEU A 97 6.58 -10.42 4.13
CA LEU A 97 6.33 -11.66 4.87
C LEU A 97 7.28 -12.80 4.49
N GLN A 98 7.79 -12.79 3.26
CA GLN A 98 8.76 -13.78 2.77
C GLN A 98 10.19 -13.42 3.18
N LEU A 99 10.54 -12.13 3.19
CA LEU A 99 11.87 -11.65 3.60
C LEU A 99 12.05 -11.63 5.13
N ALA A 100 11.00 -11.40 5.91
CA ALA A 100 11.12 -11.24 7.36
C ALA A 100 11.69 -12.49 8.09
N PRO A 101 11.33 -13.74 7.76
CA PRO A 101 11.96 -14.92 8.37
C PRO A 101 13.47 -15.02 8.10
N ILE A 102 13.89 -14.87 6.84
CA ILE A 102 15.28 -15.10 6.45
C ILE A 102 16.19 -13.97 6.95
N THR A 103 15.72 -12.72 6.89
CA THR A 103 16.44 -11.57 7.45
C THR A 103 16.51 -11.64 8.97
N GLY A 104 15.50 -12.19 9.64
CA GLY A 104 15.54 -12.54 11.06
C GLY A 104 16.65 -13.54 11.39
N TYR A 105 16.85 -14.58 10.57
CA TYR A 105 17.94 -15.54 10.73
C TYR A 105 19.32 -14.89 10.55
N TRP A 106 19.44 -13.94 9.62
CA TRP A 106 20.67 -13.17 9.42
C TRP A 106 20.92 -12.11 10.48
N ASN A 107 19.95 -11.86 11.38
CA ASN A 107 19.94 -10.71 12.28
C ASN A 107 20.09 -9.37 11.52
N VAL A 108 19.44 -9.27 10.36
CA VAL A 108 19.46 -8.11 9.47
C VAL A 108 18.07 -7.45 9.46
N PRO A 109 17.96 -6.13 9.61
CA PRO A 109 16.69 -5.42 9.50
C PRO A 109 16.05 -5.58 8.12
N VAL A 110 14.73 -5.77 8.11
CA VAL A 110 13.90 -5.57 6.91
C VAL A 110 12.84 -4.51 7.17
N VAL A 111 12.78 -3.53 6.28
CA VAL A 111 11.87 -2.38 6.38
C VAL A 111 10.88 -2.40 5.23
N SER A 112 9.62 -2.07 5.52
CA SER A 112 8.63 -1.77 4.49
C SER A 112 8.07 -0.37 4.68
N ILE A 113 7.76 0.32 3.57
CA ILE A 113 7.21 1.68 3.58
C ILE A 113 5.73 1.74 3.21
N VAL A 114 5.16 0.66 2.67
CA VAL A 114 3.71 0.52 2.41
C VAL A 114 3.21 -0.88 2.79
N GLY A 115 3.99 -1.93 2.50
CA GLY A 115 3.65 -3.30 2.85
C GLY A 115 3.43 -3.47 4.36
N THR A 116 2.27 -4.00 4.73
CA THR A 116 1.90 -4.23 6.13
C THR A 116 1.11 -5.52 6.31
N SER A 117 1.33 -6.18 7.44
CA SER A 117 0.54 -7.33 7.85
C SER A 117 0.41 -7.33 9.37
N PRO A 118 -0.76 -7.68 9.94
CA PRO A 118 -0.91 -7.88 11.38
C PRO A 118 0.11 -8.86 11.95
N THR A 119 0.53 -9.84 11.14
CA THR A 119 1.46 -10.90 11.55
C THR A 119 2.89 -10.40 11.82
N ILE A 120 3.35 -9.33 11.14
CA ILE A 120 4.69 -8.74 11.32
C ILE A 120 4.87 -8.17 12.73
N SER A 121 3.78 -7.88 13.44
CA SER A 121 3.81 -7.44 14.85
C SER A 121 4.32 -8.52 15.81
N ASN A 122 4.38 -9.79 15.40
CA ASN A 122 4.93 -10.87 16.21
C ASN A 122 6.47 -10.82 16.22
N ARG A 123 7.04 -10.12 17.21
CA ARG A 123 8.50 -9.97 17.39
C ARG A 123 9.23 -11.27 17.70
N LYS A 124 8.56 -12.33 18.15
CA LYS A 124 9.19 -13.65 18.30
C LYS A 124 9.42 -14.32 16.95
N LYS A 125 8.52 -14.11 15.99
CA LYS A 125 8.60 -14.69 14.64
C LYS A 125 9.38 -13.79 13.66
N TYR A 126 9.23 -12.47 13.80
CA TYR A 126 9.79 -11.46 12.92
C TYR A 126 10.54 -10.39 13.74
N PRO A 127 11.68 -10.74 14.36
CA PRO A 127 12.38 -9.87 15.30
C PRO A 127 12.99 -8.63 14.66
N THR A 128 13.37 -8.71 13.38
CA THR A 128 14.06 -7.65 12.64
C THR A 128 13.17 -6.90 11.65
N ALA A 129 11.89 -7.29 11.55
CA ALA A 129 10.96 -6.69 10.60
C ALA A 129 10.26 -5.47 11.21
N LEU A 130 10.27 -4.37 10.46
CA LEU A 130 9.55 -3.15 10.80
C LEU A 130 8.86 -2.57 9.58
N THR A 131 7.78 -1.82 9.83
CA THR A 131 7.06 -1.09 8.79
C THR A 131 6.87 0.35 9.25
N THR A 132 7.14 1.28 8.35
CA THR A 132 6.87 2.72 8.52
C THR A 132 5.67 3.16 7.68
N ALA A 133 4.84 2.20 7.25
CA ALA A 133 3.78 2.48 6.30
C ALA A 133 2.68 3.35 6.88
N PRO A 134 2.34 4.48 6.22
CA PRO A 134 1.14 5.25 6.56
C PRO A 134 -0.14 4.46 6.21
N LEU A 135 -0.09 3.64 5.16
CA LEU A 135 -1.18 2.78 4.68
C LEU A 135 -1.27 1.44 5.42
N ASN A 136 -1.29 1.49 6.76
CA ASN A 136 -1.21 0.26 7.55
C ASN A 136 -2.54 -0.51 7.57
N ASN A 137 -2.53 -1.73 7.01
CA ASN A 137 -3.69 -2.62 6.92
C ASN A 137 -4.28 -2.97 8.30
N SER A 138 -3.44 -3.10 9.33
CA SER A 138 -3.90 -3.40 10.70
C SER A 138 -4.59 -2.19 11.32
N VAL A 139 -4.08 -0.99 11.05
CA VAL A 139 -4.70 0.26 11.50
C VAL A 139 -6.08 0.42 10.84
N LEU A 140 -6.19 0.16 9.54
CA LEU A 140 -7.47 0.20 8.83
C LEU A 140 -8.49 -0.80 9.39
N ALA A 141 -8.08 -2.05 9.62
CA ALA A 141 -8.97 -3.06 10.18
C ALA A 141 -9.40 -2.71 11.62
N ASN A 142 -8.49 -2.16 12.43
CA ASN A 142 -8.81 -1.68 13.77
C ASN A 142 -9.75 -0.47 13.75
N PHE A 143 -9.57 0.44 12.79
CA PHE A 143 -10.49 1.55 12.55
C PHE A 143 -11.89 1.03 12.25
N PHE A 144 -12.06 0.15 11.26
CA PHE A 144 -13.38 -0.41 10.94
C PHE A 144 -13.98 -1.14 12.13
N LYS A 145 -13.21 -1.95 12.85
CA LYS A 145 -13.67 -2.64 14.05
C LYS A 145 -14.20 -1.67 15.12
N ALA A 146 -13.49 -0.58 15.39
CA ALA A 146 -13.89 0.42 16.38
C ALA A 146 -15.10 1.23 15.89
N PHE A 147 -15.06 1.72 14.66
CA PHE A 147 -16.10 2.53 14.04
C PHE A 147 -17.42 1.76 13.95
N LEU A 148 -17.41 0.56 13.39
CA LEU A 148 -18.61 -0.27 13.25
C LEU A 148 -19.19 -0.68 14.61
N SER A 149 -18.31 -0.92 15.61
CA SER A 149 -18.76 -1.18 16.99
C SER A 149 -19.49 0.02 17.60
N HIS A 150 -19.05 1.24 17.32
CA HIS A 150 -19.65 2.46 17.84
C HIS A 150 -21.09 2.64 17.35
N PHE A 151 -21.34 2.36 16.07
CA PHE A 151 -22.68 2.43 15.46
C PHE A 151 -23.49 1.13 15.59
N ALA A 152 -22.98 0.13 16.32
CA ALA A 152 -23.58 -1.20 16.43
C ALA A 152 -23.85 -1.89 15.08
N TRP A 153 -23.06 -1.58 14.06
CA TRP A 153 -23.14 -2.21 12.74
C TRP A 153 -22.35 -3.51 12.72
N THR A 154 -23.06 -4.64 12.79
CA THR A 154 -22.47 -5.96 12.99
C THR A 154 -22.57 -6.88 11.78
N THR A 155 -23.52 -6.63 10.86
CA THR A 155 -23.69 -7.40 9.62
C THR A 155 -23.16 -6.61 8.43
N LEU A 156 -22.12 -7.14 7.78
CA LEU A 156 -21.36 -6.45 6.74
C LEU A 156 -21.25 -7.31 5.47
N CYS A 157 -21.17 -6.66 4.31
CA CYS A 157 -20.75 -7.29 3.08
C CYS A 157 -19.48 -6.63 2.55
N LEU A 158 -18.46 -7.42 2.27
CA LEU A 158 -17.25 -6.96 1.59
C LEU A 158 -17.37 -7.26 0.10
N ILE A 159 -17.19 -6.24 -0.75
CA ILE A 159 -17.01 -6.42 -2.18
C ILE A 159 -15.51 -6.40 -2.45
N CYS A 160 -14.96 -7.53 -2.90
CA CYS A 160 -13.52 -7.72 -3.03
C CYS A 160 -13.11 -7.95 -4.48
N ASP A 161 -12.24 -7.09 -5.00
CA ASP A 161 -11.64 -7.26 -6.31
C ASP A 161 -10.47 -8.26 -6.25
N ASN A 162 -10.55 -9.32 -7.05
CA ASN A 162 -9.55 -10.38 -7.14
C ASN A 162 -8.51 -10.15 -8.26
N ASN A 163 -8.42 -8.94 -8.79
CA ASN A 163 -7.40 -8.60 -9.78
C ASN A 163 -5.99 -8.58 -9.14
N ASP A 164 -5.02 -9.24 -9.78
CA ASP A 164 -3.65 -9.38 -9.25
C ASP A 164 -2.88 -8.05 -9.16
N VAL A 165 -3.30 -7.01 -9.91
CA VAL A 165 -2.66 -5.69 -9.88
C VAL A 165 -3.24 -4.74 -8.82
N VAL A 166 -4.21 -5.19 -8.02
CA VAL A 166 -4.84 -4.42 -6.93
C VAL A 166 -4.51 -5.00 -5.55
N ALA A 167 -3.24 -5.36 -5.34
CA ALA A 167 -2.76 -6.13 -4.19
C ALA A 167 -3.17 -5.52 -2.84
N TYR A 168 -3.18 -4.18 -2.71
CA TYR A 168 -3.63 -3.50 -1.50
C TYR A 168 -5.09 -3.84 -1.12
N TYR A 169 -6.01 -3.77 -2.09
CA TYR A 169 -7.43 -4.02 -1.87
C TYR A 169 -7.70 -5.51 -1.57
N LYS A 170 -7.04 -6.41 -2.32
CA LYS A 170 -7.10 -7.86 -2.12
C LYS A 170 -6.62 -8.24 -0.71
N ALA A 171 -5.50 -7.68 -0.26
CA ALA A 171 -4.96 -7.90 1.08
C ALA A 171 -5.93 -7.42 2.17
N ASN A 172 -6.48 -6.21 2.02
CA ASN A 172 -7.41 -5.66 3.01
C ASN A 172 -8.74 -6.41 3.08
N CYS A 173 -9.19 -7.03 1.98
CA CYS A 173 -10.36 -7.92 2.02
C CYS A 173 -10.12 -9.10 2.97
N GLY A 174 -8.97 -9.76 2.84
CA GLY A 174 -8.59 -10.87 3.72
C GLY A 174 -8.38 -10.44 5.16
N ILE A 175 -7.72 -9.30 5.38
CA ILE A 175 -7.40 -8.79 6.72
C ILE A 175 -8.65 -8.36 7.46
N ILE A 176 -9.54 -7.56 6.84
CA ILE A 176 -10.80 -7.13 7.48
C ILE A 176 -11.64 -8.35 7.85
N LYS A 177 -11.77 -9.33 6.94
CA LYS A 177 -12.47 -10.59 7.21
C LYS A 177 -11.89 -11.38 8.39
N THR A 178 -10.57 -11.33 8.56
CA THR A 178 -9.86 -12.08 9.63
C THR A 178 -9.89 -11.35 10.97
N GLU A 179 -9.80 -10.02 10.97
CA GLU A 179 -9.70 -9.20 12.18
C GLU A 179 -11.06 -8.86 12.79
N LEU A 180 -12.11 -8.73 11.97
CA LEU A 180 -13.49 -8.56 12.43
C LEU A 180 -14.11 -9.94 12.67
N LYS A 181 -13.86 -10.48 13.86
CA LYS A 181 -14.22 -11.87 14.23
C LYS A 181 -15.64 -12.02 14.73
N ARG A 182 -16.19 -13.22 14.55
CA ARG A 182 -17.37 -13.73 15.26
C ARG A 182 -17.12 -13.81 16.78
N PRO A 183 -18.17 -13.72 17.63
CA PRO A 183 -19.59 -13.59 17.25
C PRO A 183 -20.02 -12.15 16.96
N LYS A 184 -19.14 -11.15 17.14
CA LYS A 184 -19.54 -9.74 17.07
C LYS A 184 -19.87 -9.26 15.66
N PHE A 185 -19.14 -9.74 14.65
CA PHE A 185 -19.36 -9.37 13.26
C PHE A 185 -19.75 -10.59 12.43
N ASP A 186 -20.79 -10.46 11.61
CA ASP A 186 -21.12 -11.40 10.55
C ASP A 186 -20.80 -10.78 9.20
N ILE A 187 -19.88 -11.43 8.47
CA ILE A 187 -19.28 -10.86 7.27
C ILE A 187 -19.50 -11.82 6.11
N GLN A 188 -20.21 -11.31 5.10
CA GLN A 188 -20.31 -11.95 3.80
C GLN A 188 -19.33 -11.30 2.82
N THR A 189 -18.96 -12.03 1.77
CA THR A 189 -18.03 -11.55 0.76
C THR A 189 -18.60 -11.80 -0.62
N VAL A 190 -18.55 -10.78 -1.47
CA VAL A 190 -18.82 -10.85 -2.90
C VAL A 190 -17.51 -10.59 -3.62
N THR A 191 -17.10 -11.51 -4.48
CA THR A 191 -15.86 -11.38 -5.25
C THR A 191 -16.16 -10.91 -6.66
N VAL A 192 -15.40 -9.95 -7.14
CA VAL A 192 -15.40 -9.49 -8.54
C VAL A 192 -13.98 -9.56 -9.12
N ASP A 193 -13.86 -9.46 -10.43
CA ASP A 193 -12.55 -9.48 -11.11
C ASP A 193 -12.48 -8.35 -12.14
N SER A 194 -11.80 -7.26 -11.78
CA SER A 194 -11.61 -6.12 -12.68
C SER A 194 -10.52 -6.32 -13.73
N LYS A 195 -9.81 -7.47 -13.73
CA LYS A 195 -8.74 -7.76 -14.69
C LYS A 195 -9.24 -7.83 -16.13
N LYS A 196 -10.50 -8.24 -16.31
CA LYS A 196 -11.17 -8.29 -17.61
C LYS A 196 -11.48 -6.89 -18.17
N GLY A 197 -11.39 -5.85 -17.36
CA GLY A 197 -11.78 -4.48 -17.69
C GLY A 197 -12.99 -4.05 -16.86
N ARG A 198 -13.08 -2.75 -16.55
CA ARG A 198 -14.12 -2.23 -15.64
C ARG A 198 -15.53 -2.55 -16.15
N ASP A 199 -15.76 -2.52 -17.46
CA ASP A 199 -17.09 -2.65 -18.05
C ASP A 199 -17.56 -4.12 -18.14
N LEU A 200 -16.65 -5.07 -17.87
CA LEU A 200 -16.95 -6.51 -17.86
C LEU A 200 -17.22 -7.07 -16.44
N VAL A 201 -17.19 -6.20 -15.42
CA VAL A 201 -17.60 -6.57 -14.07
C VAL A 201 -19.13 -6.60 -13.99
N ASP A 202 -19.70 -7.68 -13.46
CA ASP A 202 -21.15 -7.80 -13.24
C ASP A 202 -21.55 -7.08 -11.94
N TYR A 203 -21.66 -5.75 -12.05
CA TYR A 203 -22.05 -4.88 -10.93
C TYR A 203 -23.45 -5.20 -10.41
N ASP A 204 -24.38 -5.57 -11.29
CA ASP A 204 -25.77 -5.84 -10.89
C ASP A 204 -25.86 -7.09 -10.01
N ALA A 205 -25.30 -8.21 -10.47
CA ALA A 205 -25.30 -9.46 -9.71
C ALA A 205 -24.55 -9.32 -8.38
N ALA A 206 -23.43 -8.59 -8.39
CA ALA A 206 -22.66 -8.31 -7.18
C ALA A 206 -23.47 -7.50 -6.15
N LEU A 207 -24.16 -6.44 -6.59
CA LEU A 207 -25.00 -5.61 -5.71
C LEU A 207 -26.26 -6.34 -5.24
N VAL A 208 -26.90 -7.16 -6.08
CA VAL A 208 -28.02 -8.00 -5.68
C VAL A 208 -27.60 -8.97 -4.58
N THR A 209 -26.44 -9.59 -4.72
CA THR A 209 -25.90 -10.51 -3.72
C THR A 209 -25.54 -9.78 -2.44
N ALA A 210 -24.84 -8.64 -2.55
CA ALA A 210 -24.47 -7.82 -1.40
C ALA A 210 -25.71 -7.33 -0.62
N GLY A 211 -26.72 -6.81 -1.32
CA GLY A 211 -27.93 -6.28 -0.70
C GLY A 211 -28.82 -7.32 -0.02
N LYS A 212 -28.75 -8.59 -0.45
CA LYS A 212 -29.38 -9.72 0.28
C LYS A 212 -28.69 -10.05 1.60
N SER A 213 -27.42 -9.69 1.74
CA SER A 213 -26.58 -10.09 2.87
C SER A 213 -26.43 -9.02 3.95
N ALA A 214 -26.29 -7.74 3.58
CA ALA A 214 -26.01 -6.66 4.51
C ALA A 214 -26.44 -5.30 3.97
N ARG A 215 -26.61 -4.35 4.89
CA ARG A 215 -26.84 -2.92 4.57
C ARG A 215 -25.57 -2.07 4.65
N VAL A 216 -24.55 -2.56 5.34
CA VAL A 216 -23.22 -1.94 5.38
C VAL A 216 -22.32 -2.68 4.39
N ILE A 217 -21.89 -1.96 3.36
CA ILE A 217 -21.14 -2.52 2.22
C ILE A 217 -19.78 -1.82 2.17
N ILE A 218 -18.69 -2.59 2.24
CA ILE A 218 -17.32 -2.08 2.10
C ILE A 218 -16.78 -2.52 0.75
N ILE A 219 -16.48 -1.55 -0.11
CA ILE A 219 -15.95 -1.77 -1.46
C ILE A 219 -14.42 -1.70 -1.39
N LEU A 220 -13.79 -2.83 -1.70
CA LEU A 220 -12.34 -3.00 -1.75
C LEU A 220 -11.94 -3.25 -3.21
N ALA A 221 -11.97 -2.17 -3.99
CA ALA A 221 -11.61 -2.12 -5.40
C ALA A 221 -11.07 -0.72 -5.76
N ARG A 222 -10.44 -0.57 -6.93
CA ARG A 222 -9.99 0.74 -7.43
C ARG A 222 -11.14 1.72 -7.63
N SER A 223 -10.84 3.01 -7.61
CA SER A 223 -11.83 4.09 -7.71
C SER A 223 -12.74 4.00 -8.94
N ASN A 224 -12.21 3.57 -10.09
CA ASN A 224 -12.99 3.39 -11.32
C ASN A 224 -14.05 2.28 -11.19
N VAL A 225 -13.74 1.18 -10.49
CA VAL A 225 -14.67 0.08 -10.21
C VAL A 225 -15.67 0.52 -9.13
N THR A 226 -15.19 1.21 -8.09
CA THR A 226 -16.04 1.79 -7.03
C THR A 226 -17.06 2.79 -7.58
N ARG A 227 -16.65 3.68 -8.49
CA ARG A 227 -17.56 4.63 -9.17
C ARG A 227 -18.69 3.88 -9.88
N GLN A 228 -18.36 2.80 -10.60
CA GLN A 228 -19.36 1.98 -11.28
C GLN A 228 -20.30 1.27 -10.28
N PHE A 229 -19.78 0.72 -9.18
CA PHE A 229 -20.63 0.20 -8.11
C PHE A 229 -21.63 1.24 -7.60
N MET A 230 -21.20 2.48 -7.38
CA MET A 230 -22.09 3.53 -6.89
C MET A 230 -23.13 3.95 -7.95
N ILE A 231 -22.75 4.05 -9.23
CA ILE A 231 -23.69 4.30 -10.33
C ILE A 231 -24.78 3.21 -10.39
N PHE A 232 -24.38 1.94 -10.38
CA PHE A 232 -25.33 0.83 -10.42
C PHE A 232 -26.16 0.76 -9.14
N ALA A 233 -25.57 1.01 -7.98
CA ALA A 233 -26.31 1.09 -6.71
C ALA A 233 -27.39 2.18 -6.76
N HIS A 234 -27.10 3.34 -7.36
CA HIS A 234 -28.09 4.40 -7.55
C HIS A 234 -29.20 4.00 -8.50
N LYS A 235 -28.86 3.40 -9.65
CA LYS A 235 -29.85 2.85 -10.60
C LYS A 235 -30.76 1.78 -9.94
N LYS A 236 -30.29 1.13 -8.88
CA LYS A 236 -31.04 0.14 -8.07
C LYS A 236 -31.67 0.71 -6.79
N ASN A 237 -31.74 2.03 -6.64
CA ASN A 237 -32.30 2.70 -5.46
C ASN A 237 -31.59 2.34 -4.13
N MET A 238 -30.36 1.83 -4.18
CA MET A 238 -29.57 1.51 -2.99
C MET A 238 -28.89 2.76 -2.38
N THR A 239 -29.00 3.92 -3.03
CA THR A 239 -28.46 5.19 -2.54
C THR A 239 -29.58 6.14 -2.07
N GLN A 240 -30.57 5.60 -1.35
CA GLN A 240 -31.68 6.36 -0.76
C GLN A 240 -31.66 6.39 0.78
N GLY A 241 -30.59 5.90 1.42
CA GLY A 241 -30.41 5.89 2.88
C GLY A 241 -30.50 4.51 3.54
N ASP A 242 -31.02 3.50 2.84
CA ASP A 242 -31.13 2.12 3.34
C ASP A 242 -29.79 1.36 3.41
N TYR A 243 -28.77 1.88 2.74
CA TYR A 243 -27.43 1.28 2.65
C TYR A 243 -26.38 2.32 2.97
N VAL A 244 -25.29 1.84 3.55
CA VAL A 244 -24.07 2.62 3.78
C VAL A 244 -22.96 1.98 2.98
N PHE A 245 -22.36 2.75 2.08
CA PHE A 245 -21.22 2.32 1.28
C PHE A 245 -19.94 2.94 1.81
N PHE A 246 -18.91 2.11 1.97
CA PHE A 246 -17.56 2.53 2.29
C PHE A 246 -16.64 2.27 1.11
N TYR A 247 -15.75 3.22 0.85
CA TYR A 247 -14.61 3.06 -0.05
C TYR A 247 -13.33 3.44 0.70
N VAL A 248 -12.27 2.66 0.50
CA VAL A 248 -10.95 2.98 1.04
C VAL A 248 -10.13 3.61 -0.07
N GLU A 249 -9.79 4.90 0.08
CA GLU A 249 -8.90 5.63 -0.82
C GLU A 249 -7.52 5.71 -0.16
N PRO A 250 -6.56 4.84 -0.54
CA PRO A 250 -5.30 4.73 0.18
C PRO A 250 -4.49 6.02 0.05
N HIS A 251 -4.38 6.56 -1.17
CA HIS A 251 -3.76 7.83 -1.45
C HIS A 251 -4.75 8.82 -2.06
N THR A 252 -4.90 9.99 -1.44
CA THR A 252 -5.61 11.12 -2.06
C THR A 252 -4.68 11.87 -3.00
N LYS A 253 -5.21 12.40 -4.11
CA LYS A 253 -4.48 13.28 -5.05
C LYS A 253 -3.18 12.64 -5.55
N SER A 254 -3.30 11.38 -5.96
CA SER A 254 -2.18 10.58 -6.43
C SER A 254 -2.24 10.39 -7.94
N ASN A 255 -1.07 10.48 -8.58
CA ASN A 255 -0.88 10.02 -9.96
C ASN A 255 -0.38 8.57 -10.01
N LEU A 256 -0.42 7.84 -8.89
CA LEU A 256 -0.11 6.41 -8.85
C LEU A 256 -1.17 5.64 -9.65
N PRO A 257 -0.79 4.92 -10.72
CA PRO A 257 -1.76 4.16 -11.53
C PRO A 257 -2.53 3.09 -10.76
N GLU A 258 -1.99 2.62 -9.63
CA GLU A 258 -2.64 1.68 -8.72
C GLU A 258 -3.77 2.34 -7.90
N PHE A 259 -3.60 3.62 -7.55
CA PHE A 259 -4.52 4.39 -6.72
C PHE A 259 -5.01 5.64 -7.47
N PRO A 260 -5.76 5.47 -8.58
CA PRO A 260 -6.35 6.60 -9.27
C PRO A 260 -7.33 7.33 -8.35
N ASN A 261 -7.34 8.65 -8.40
CA ASN A 261 -8.27 9.47 -7.63
C ASN A 261 -9.72 9.07 -7.92
N LEU A 262 -10.56 9.06 -6.89
CA LEU A 262 -12.00 8.96 -7.09
C LEU A 262 -12.56 10.30 -7.53
N ASP A 263 -13.11 10.34 -8.75
CA ASP A 263 -13.84 11.51 -9.27
C ASP A 263 -15.23 11.07 -9.77
N TRP A 264 -16.21 11.92 -9.52
CA TRP A 264 -17.55 11.75 -10.11
C TRP A 264 -17.54 12.12 -11.59
N ARG A 265 -16.70 13.11 -11.97
CA ARG A 265 -16.64 13.66 -13.31
C ARG A 265 -15.50 13.04 -14.11
N THR A 266 -15.84 12.09 -14.97
CA THR A 266 -14.88 11.39 -15.84
C THR A 266 -15.09 11.70 -17.32
N GLY A 267 -16.10 12.53 -17.65
CA GLY A 267 -16.46 12.87 -19.02
C GLY A 267 -17.30 11.80 -19.72
N ASP A 268 -17.92 10.90 -18.97
CA ASP A 268 -18.84 9.89 -19.51
C ASP A 268 -20.31 10.26 -19.30
N LEU A 269 -21.21 9.47 -19.90
CA LEU A 269 -22.66 9.72 -19.86
C LEU A 269 -23.26 9.56 -18.46
N ASP A 270 -22.54 8.93 -17.53
CA ASP A 270 -23.01 8.66 -16.17
C ASP A 270 -22.50 9.69 -15.15
N ASP A 271 -21.81 10.77 -15.56
CA ASP A 271 -21.25 11.77 -14.65
C ASP A 271 -22.26 12.36 -13.66
N GLU A 272 -23.47 12.73 -14.10
CA GLU A 272 -24.51 13.25 -13.20
C GLU A 272 -25.06 12.18 -12.25
N VAL A 273 -25.17 10.93 -12.72
CA VAL A 273 -25.58 9.79 -11.88
C VAL A 273 -24.52 9.53 -10.83
N ALA A 274 -23.24 9.53 -11.21
CA ALA A 274 -22.11 9.38 -10.32
C ALA A 274 -22.06 10.51 -9.29
N ARG A 275 -22.29 11.76 -9.70
CA ARG A 275 -22.31 12.93 -8.81
C ARG A 275 -23.30 12.75 -7.67
N VAL A 276 -24.51 12.27 -7.96
CA VAL A 276 -25.53 12.01 -6.95
C VAL A 276 -25.18 10.77 -6.13
N ALA A 277 -24.83 9.67 -6.79
CA ALA A 277 -24.54 8.39 -6.14
C ALA A 277 -23.40 8.49 -5.12
N LEU A 278 -22.33 9.22 -5.45
CA LEU A 278 -21.14 9.36 -4.61
C LEU A 278 -21.38 10.21 -3.36
N THR A 279 -22.48 10.97 -3.27
CA THR A 279 -22.83 11.71 -2.04
C THR A 279 -23.12 10.80 -0.84
N LEU A 280 -23.47 9.53 -1.09
CA LEU A 280 -23.69 8.52 -0.05
C LEU A 280 -22.54 7.53 0.13
N LEU A 281 -21.40 7.81 -0.51
CA LEU A 281 -20.19 7.03 -0.31
C LEU A 281 -19.35 7.65 0.82
N ILE A 282 -19.08 6.87 1.86
CA ILE A 282 -18.11 7.25 2.89
C ILE A 282 -16.72 6.85 2.42
N VAL A 283 -15.87 7.85 2.18
CA VAL A 283 -14.48 7.63 1.79
C VAL A 283 -13.59 7.63 3.03
N ILE A 284 -12.89 6.51 3.23
CA ILE A 284 -11.88 6.33 4.28
C ILE A 284 -10.52 6.53 3.65
N THR A 285 -9.72 7.44 4.20
CA THR A 285 -8.37 7.70 3.75
C THR A 285 -7.38 7.77 4.91
N PHE A 286 -6.09 7.77 4.57
CA PHE A 286 -5.00 7.89 5.52
C PHE A 286 -4.44 9.32 5.49
N ASP A 287 -3.89 9.74 6.61
CA ASP A 287 -3.05 10.94 6.63
C ASP A 287 -1.72 10.62 5.94
N ASN A 288 -1.68 10.85 4.64
CA ASN A 288 -0.60 10.45 3.75
C ASN A 288 0.62 11.40 3.76
N GLY A 289 0.83 12.14 4.85
CA GLY A 289 2.00 13.01 4.98
C GLY A 289 1.91 14.31 4.15
N PRO A 290 3.01 15.07 4.09
CA PRO A 290 3.08 16.33 3.35
C PRO A 290 2.99 16.12 1.83
N SER A 291 2.62 17.16 1.09
CA SER A 291 2.78 17.12 -0.37
C SER A 291 4.26 17.24 -0.75
N ILE A 292 4.64 16.77 -1.94
CA ILE A 292 6.02 16.83 -2.42
C ILE A 292 6.58 18.26 -2.40
N ASP A 293 5.73 19.27 -2.61
CA ASP A 293 6.11 20.68 -2.56
C ASP A 293 6.38 21.23 -1.17
N GLN A 294 5.98 20.50 -0.12
CA GLN A 294 6.31 20.82 1.26
C GLN A 294 7.67 20.21 1.68
N LEU A 295 8.29 19.36 0.86
CA LEU A 295 9.67 18.91 1.07
C LEU A 295 10.67 20.05 0.77
N PRO A 296 11.91 19.97 1.30
CA PRO A 296 12.97 20.89 0.91
C PRO A 296 13.12 20.95 -0.62
N SER A 297 13.23 22.14 -1.20
CA SER A 297 13.13 22.34 -2.65
C SER A 297 14.12 21.50 -3.46
N LYS A 298 15.33 21.26 -2.92
CA LYS A 298 16.33 20.37 -3.54
C LYS A 298 15.86 18.92 -3.59
N THR A 299 15.30 18.41 -2.50
CA THR A 299 14.74 17.05 -2.39
C THR A 299 13.54 16.88 -3.33
N ALA A 300 12.61 17.83 -3.31
CA ALA A 300 11.44 17.81 -4.20
C ALA A 300 11.86 17.82 -5.68
N ALA A 301 12.78 18.72 -6.07
CA ALA A 301 13.30 18.81 -7.43
C ALA A 301 14.04 17.53 -7.85
N PHE A 302 14.82 16.94 -6.95
CA PHE A 302 15.51 15.67 -7.21
C PHE A 302 14.50 14.57 -7.52
N ILE A 303 13.51 14.34 -6.64
CA ILE A 303 12.49 13.30 -6.82
C ILE A 303 11.74 13.51 -8.15
N LYS A 304 11.29 14.75 -8.43
CA LYS A 304 10.57 15.08 -9.67
C LYS A 304 11.42 14.80 -10.91
N ASN A 305 12.64 15.31 -10.97
CA ASN A 305 13.53 15.16 -12.13
C ASN A 305 13.96 13.71 -12.35
N ARG A 306 14.27 13.01 -11.26
CA ARG A 306 14.66 11.60 -11.30
C ARG A 306 13.51 10.73 -11.77
N THR A 307 12.31 10.96 -11.25
CA THR A 307 11.10 10.24 -11.67
C THR A 307 10.77 10.48 -13.16
N ALA A 308 10.85 11.74 -13.60
CA ALA A 308 10.61 12.10 -15.00
C ALA A 308 11.63 11.47 -15.94
N SER A 309 12.93 11.55 -15.61
CA SER A 309 14.01 11.04 -16.47
C SER A 309 14.08 9.52 -16.53
N GLN A 310 13.79 8.82 -15.42
CA GLN A 310 13.94 7.36 -15.35
C GLN A 310 12.66 6.61 -15.73
N TYR A 311 11.48 7.17 -15.46
CA TYR A 311 10.20 6.48 -15.63
C TYR A 311 9.23 7.17 -16.58
N ASN A 312 9.58 8.34 -17.12
CA ASN A 312 8.71 9.14 -17.98
C ASN A 312 7.35 9.49 -17.31
N ILE A 313 7.38 9.77 -16.00
CA ILE A 313 6.21 10.13 -15.19
C ILE A 313 6.41 11.52 -14.60
N THR A 314 5.41 12.38 -14.75
CA THR A 314 5.36 13.70 -14.12
C THR A 314 4.71 13.61 -12.75
N VAL A 315 5.46 13.98 -11.71
CA VAL A 315 4.96 14.05 -10.33
C VAL A 315 4.29 15.40 -10.10
N PRO A 316 2.99 15.44 -9.77
CA PRO A 316 2.28 16.70 -9.57
C PRO A 316 2.67 17.35 -8.23
N PRO A 317 2.58 18.69 -8.14
CA PRO A 317 2.81 19.48 -6.91
C PRO A 317 2.15 18.94 -5.63
N GLU A 318 0.92 18.47 -5.77
CA GLU A 318 0.04 18.02 -4.70
C GLU A 318 0.22 16.55 -4.32
N GLN A 319 1.06 15.80 -5.05
CA GLN A 319 1.29 14.39 -4.75
C GLN A 319 1.84 14.27 -3.33
N LYS A 320 1.15 13.44 -2.54
CA LYS A 320 1.55 13.08 -1.19
C LYS A 320 2.76 12.14 -1.22
N VAL A 321 3.71 12.39 -0.32
CA VAL A 321 5.00 11.69 -0.21
C VAL A 321 5.31 11.31 1.22
#